data_AF-A0A6A1PYA6-F1
#
_entry.id   AF-A0A6A1PYA6-F1
#
_cell.length_a   1.000
_cell.length_b   1.000
_cell.length_c   1.000
_cell.angle_alpha   90.00
_cell.angle_beta   90.00
_cell.angle_gamma   90.00
#
_symmetry.space_group_name_H-M   'P 1'
#
loop_
_entity.id
_entity.type
_entity.pdbx_description
1 polymer ?
#
loop_
_entity_poly.entity_id
_entity_poly.type
_entity_poly.pdbx_seq_one_letter_code
_entity_poly.pdbx_strand_id
1 'polypeptide(L)'
;MGAGQRMGHLRWELSRYCSPRRRVLRGGGCAWVTSRPGAVEIDSSHPLPVTLTQLSVSRQQKIFTARLRDGNIEACRRVSTNNLQTPYLTLSPRQNPQLGCSFPGTGGSGLRSGVETDALSVSPVFPLSCVVQQYAWGKMGSNSEVARLLASSDPLAQISEDKPYAELWMGTHPRGDAKILDNSILQKTLGQWIAENQDCLGSKVKDTFNGKLPFLFKVLSVETALSIQAHPNKELAEKLHLQAPQHYPDANHKPEMAIALTPFQGLCGFRPVEEIVTFLTKVPEFQFLIGDNAATQLKQSLSRDSQAVAFALRSCFSHLMKSEKKVVVEQLNLLVKRISQQVAAGNNMEDIYGELLLQLHQQYPGDIGCFAIYFLNLLTLKPGEAMFLEANVPHAYLKGDCVECMACSDNTVRAGLTPKFIDVPTLCEMLSYIPSPSQDRLFPPAWSQEDPYLSIYDPPVPDFTVMKMEVPGSVTEYRVLALDSASILLMVQGTVTASTRTAQATISLKRGGVLFIGANESVSLKLTLPEDLLMFRACCLL
;
A
#
# COMPACT_ATOMS: atom_id res chain seq x y z
N MET A 1 12.88 -39.46 -45.48
CA MET A 1 12.89 -40.80 -44.83
C MET A 1 12.88 -40.50 -43.33
N GLY A 2 11.83 -40.65 -42.50
CA GLY A 2 10.76 -41.66 -42.45
C GLY A 2 11.28 -42.92 -41.72
N ALA A 3 10.75 -43.40 -40.58
CA ALA A 3 9.70 -42.98 -39.63
C ALA A 3 9.93 -43.71 -38.25
N GLY A 4 9.24 -43.53 -37.12
CA GLY A 4 8.12 -42.66 -36.68
C GLY A 4 7.30 -43.30 -35.52
N GLN A 5 6.44 -42.53 -34.81
CA GLN A 5 5.54 -42.95 -33.69
C GLN A 5 6.22 -43.20 -32.31
N ARG A 6 5.57 -43.06 -31.13
CA ARG A 6 4.18 -42.67 -30.73
C ARG A 6 4.14 -42.03 -29.31
N MET A 7 3.02 -41.41 -28.93
CA MET A 7 2.76 -40.74 -27.64
C MET A 7 2.60 -41.68 -26.42
N GLY A 8 2.71 -41.11 -25.21
CA GLY A 8 2.12 -41.66 -23.97
C GLY A 8 1.98 -40.62 -22.84
N HIS A 9 0.75 -40.22 -22.50
CA HIS A 9 0.45 -39.36 -21.33
C HIS A 9 0.44 -40.20 -20.04
N LEU A 10 0.86 -39.60 -18.92
CA LEU A 10 0.65 -40.12 -17.57
C LEU A 10 -0.29 -39.21 -16.77
N ARG A 11 -1.37 -39.79 -16.25
CA ARG A 11 -2.35 -39.18 -15.35
C ARG A 11 -2.52 -40.14 -14.18
N TRP A 12 -2.30 -39.68 -12.95
CA TRP A 12 -2.45 -40.51 -11.76
C TRP A 12 -3.79 -40.25 -11.06
N GLU A 13 -4.60 -41.28 -10.89
CA GLU A 13 -5.81 -41.26 -10.09
C GLU A 13 -5.51 -41.69 -8.64
N LEU A 14 -6.12 -41.02 -7.66
CA LEU A 14 -6.08 -41.41 -6.26
C LEU A 14 -7.28 -42.30 -5.92
N SER A 15 -7.00 -43.55 -5.50
CA SER A 15 -8.03 -44.46 -4.99
C SER A 15 -8.18 -44.34 -3.46
N ARG A 16 -9.33 -44.81 -2.98
CA ARG A 16 -9.83 -44.70 -1.60
C ARG A 16 -9.14 -45.72 -0.67
N TYR A 17 -9.26 -45.56 0.66
CA TYR A 17 -10.12 -46.44 1.49
C TYR A 17 -10.12 -46.11 3.00
N CYS A 18 -11.16 -46.64 3.65
CA CYS A 18 -11.68 -46.42 5.00
C CYS A 18 -10.76 -46.52 6.24
N SER A 19 -11.17 -45.79 7.28
CA SER A 19 -10.89 -46.07 8.71
C SER A 19 -11.57 -47.39 9.17
N PRO A 20 -11.11 -48.02 10.28
CA PRO A 20 -12.01 -48.06 11.45
C PRO A 20 -11.36 -48.08 12.87
N ARG A 21 -12.06 -47.38 13.79
CA ARG A 21 -12.38 -47.75 15.19
C ARG A 21 -11.30 -47.96 16.28
N ARG A 22 -11.38 -47.05 17.28
CA ARG A 22 -11.46 -47.27 18.75
C ARG A 22 -10.64 -48.40 19.42
N ARG A 23 -9.87 -48.02 20.45
CA ARG A 23 -9.90 -48.72 21.76
C ARG A 23 -9.81 -47.75 22.94
N VAL A 24 -10.43 -48.14 24.05
CA VAL A 24 -10.48 -47.42 25.34
C VAL A 24 -9.62 -48.18 26.34
N LEU A 25 -8.90 -47.47 27.22
CA LEU A 25 -8.46 -48.00 28.51
C LEU A 25 -8.71 -46.98 29.63
N ARG A 26 -9.03 -47.50 30.82
CA ARG A 26 -9.29 -46.76 32.07
C ARG A 26 -8.33 -47.25 33.18
N GLY A 27 -8.17 -46.42 34.20
CA GLY A 27 -7.40 -46.66 35.45
C GLY A 27 -6.41 -45.51 35.65
N GLY A 28 -6.38 -44.72 36.72
CA GLY A 28 -6.73 -44.94 38.13
C GLY A 28 -5.43 -44.87 38.95
N GLY A 29 -5.30 -44.20 40.11
CA GLY A 29 -6.18 -43.34 40.90
C GLY A 29 -5.43 -42.85 42.18
N CYS A 30 -6.05 -41.95 42.97
CA CYS A 30 -5.63 -41.47 44.33
C CYS A 30 -4.32 -40.65 44.48
N ALA A 31 -4.05 -39.90 45.57
CA ALA A 31 -4.82 -38.91 46.37
C ALA A 31 -3.97 -38.41 47.59
N TRP A 32 -4.39 -37.31 48.25
CA TRP A 32 -3.91 -36.71 49.54
C TRP A 32 -2.63 -35.83 49.46
N VAL A 33 -2.60 -34.50 49.74
CA VAL A 33 -3.01 -33.64 50.90
C VAL A 33 -2.04 -33.82 52.09
N THR A 34 -1.17 -32.86 52.45
CA THR A 34 -1.28 -31.68 53.39
C THR A 34 -0.09 -30.70 53.19
N SER A 35 0.17 -29.55 53.88
CA SER A 35 -0.58 -28.46 54.57
C SER A 35 0.38 -27.26 54.87
N ARG A 36 -0.13 -26.07 55.30
CA ARG A 36 0.62 -25.00 56.04
C ARG A 36 0.17 -24.99 57.53
N PRO A 37 0.88 -24.40 58.53
CA PRO A 37 0.84 -22.93 58.82
C PRO A 37 2.08 -22.31 59.52
N GLY A 38 2.07 -20.98 59.75
CA GLY A 38 3.03 -20.25 60.63
C GLY A 38 3.13 -18.73 60.30
N ALA A 39 3.07 -17.84 61.31
CA ALA A 39 3.02 -16.37 61.17
C ALA A 39 3.67 -15.64 62.39
N VAL A 40 3.43 -14.30 62.55
CA VAL A 40 3.67 -13.43 63.76
C VAL A 40 5.12 -12.87 63.93
N GLU A 41 5.43 -11.58 64.21
CA GLU A 41 4.69 -10.30 64.40
C GLU A 41 5.62 -9.02 64.44
N ILE A 42 5.05 -7.79 64.23
CA ILE A 42 5.32 -6.46 64.90
C ILE A 42 6.71 -5.74 64.73
N ASP A 43 6.90 -4.40 64.63
CA ASP A 43 6.08 -3.20 65.00
C ASP A 43 6.23 -1.91 64.12
N SER A 44 5.26 -0.98 64.30
CA SER A 44 5.18 0.51 64.19
C SER A 44 6.22 1.35 63.41
N SER A 45 5.82 2.40 62.65
CA SER A 45 5.12 3.60 63.17
C SER A 45 4.58 4.55 62.06
N HIS A 46 3.58 5.37 62.42
CA HIS A 46 2.87 6.37 61.60
C HIS A 46 2.89 7.74 62.35
N PRO A 47 2.74 8.91 61.68
CA PRO A 47 1.38 9.45 61.48
C PRO A 47 1.11 10.30 60.21
N LEU A 48 -0.15 10.28 59.80
CA LEU A 48 -0.88 11.30 58.99
C LEU A 48 -1.67 12.23 59.98
N PRO A 49 -2.58 13.17 59.61
CA PRO A 49 -3.19 13.49 58.30
C PRO A 49 -3.46 14.98 57.97
N VAL A 50 -3.92 15.28 56.74
CA VAL A 50 -4.98 16.29 56.48
C VAL A 50 -5.89 15.78 55.33
N THR A 51 -7.19 16.01 55.47
CA THR A 51 -8.30 15.60 54.58
C THR A 51 -8.73 16.68 53.58
N LEU A 52 -9.33 16.30 52.45
CA LEU A 52 -10.50 17.01 51.87
C LEU A 52 -11.31 16.11 50.93
N THR A 53 -12.54 16.52 50.61
CA THR A 53 -13.70 15.61 50.51
C THR A 53 -14.31 15.48 49.10
N GLN A 54 -15.10 14.42 48.94
CA GLN A 54 -15.91 14.02 47.77
C GLN A 54 -16.57 15.12 46.94
N LEU A 55 -16.76 14.82 45.65
CA LEU A 55 -18.06 14.98 44.99
C LEU A 55 -18.31 13.83 44.00
N SER A 56 -19.47 13.20 44.08
CA SER A 56 -19.87 12.06 43.25
C SER A 56 -20.99 12.46 42.28
N VAL A 57 -20.91 12.02 41.02
CA VAL A 57 -22.05 12.05 40.08
C VAL A 57 -22.24 10.66 39.49
N SER A 58 -23.35 10.03 39.83
CA SER A 58 -23.79 8.78 39.23
C SER A 58 -24.58 9.05 37.94
N ARG A 59 -24.26 8.33 36.86
CA ARG A 59 -25.19 8.13 35.75
C ARG A 59 -25.41 6.64 35.55
N GLN A 60 -26.63 6.20 35.79
CA GLN A 60 -27.10 4.88 35.40
C GLN A 60 -27.17 4.81 33.87
N GLN A 61 -26.58 3.78 33.28
CA GLN A 61 -26.83 3.44 31.89
C GLN A 61 -27.41 2.01 31.85
N LYS A 62 -28.66 1.89 31.39
CA LYS A 62 -29.37 0.62 31.35
C LYS A 62 -28.79 -0.26 30.25
N ILE A 63 -28.28 -1.43 30.63
CA ILE A 63 -27.87 -2.47 29.70
C ILE A 63 -29.13 -3.20 29.20
N PHE A 64 -29.40 -3.12 27.90
CA PHE A 64 -30.35 -4.02 27.23
C PHE A 64 -29.58 -5.21 26.64
N THR A 65 -29.70 -6.38 27.29
CA THR A 65 -29.22 -7.64 26.72
C THR A 65 -30.24 -8.21 25.74
N ALA A 66 -29.94 -8.16 24.44
CA ALA A 66 -30.64 -8.96 23.44
C ALA A 66 -29.81 -10.22 23.13
N ARG A 67 -30.35 -11.40 23.43
CA ARG A 67 -29.79 -12.67 22.95
C ARG A 67 -30.31 -12.92 21.54
N LEU A 68 -29.43 -13.29 20.61
CA LEU A 68 -29.81 -14.04 19.42
C LEU A 68 -28.93 -15.28 19.30
N ARG A 69 -29.57 -16.40 18.95
CA ARG A 69 -28.96 -17.68 18.60
C ARG A 69 -29.16 -17.92 17.11
N ASP A 70 -28.20 -18.60 16.52
CA ASP A 70 -28.29 -19.56 15.40
C ASP A 70 -29.13 -19.20 14.15
N GLY A 71 -28.50 -19.27 12.97
CA GLY A 71 -29.17 -19.75 11.76
C GLY A 71 -28.93 -18.97 10.46
N ASN A 72 -28.15 -19.60 9.56
CA ASN A 72 -28.18 -19.50 8.09
C ASN A 72 -28.33 -18.13 7.40
N ILE A 73 -27.32 -17.76 6.62
CA ILE A 73 -27.47 -16.84 5.48
C ILE A 73 -27.40 -17.66 4.19
N GLU A 74 -28.55 -17.82 3.52
CA GLU A 74 -28.59 -18.17 2.10
C GLU A 74 -28.54 -16.90 1.24
N ALA A 75 -27.98 -17.04 0.04
CA ALA A 75 -27.82 -15.94 -0.90
C ALA A 75 -29.15 -15.54 -1.58
N CYS A 76 -29.36 -14.25 -1.81
CA CYS A 76 -30.24 -13.79 -2.89
C CYS A 76 -29.78 -12.46 -3.48
N ARG A 77 -29.51 -12.47 -4.80
CA ARG A 77 -29.42 -11.27 -5.64
C ARG A 77 -30.77 -10.54 -5.63
N ARG A 78 -30.77 -9.20 -5.74
CA ARG A 78 -31.86 -8.48 -6.42
C ARG A 78 -31.37 -7.23 -7.14
N VAL A 79 -31.63 -7.22 -8.45
CA VAL A 79 -31.65 -6.03 -9.31
C VAL A 79 -32.84 -5.17 -8.88
N SER A 80 -32.73 -3.84 -8.99
CA SER A 80 -33.91 -2.96 -8.97
C SER A 80 -33.72 -1.75 -9.89
N THR A 81 -34.40 -1.79 -11.03
CA THR A 81 -34.72 -0.62 -11.85
C THR A 81 -36.12 -0.14 -11.48
N ASN A 82 -36.38 1.18 -11.44
CA ASN A 82 -37.58 1.76 -12.07
C ASN A 82 -37.60 3.29 -12.06
N ASN A 83 -37.99 3.86 -13.20
CA ASN A 83 -38.52 5.22 -13.33
C ASN A 83 -39.95 5.30 -12.78
N LEU A 84 -40.43 6.51 -12.47
CA LEU A 84 -41.78 7.00 -12.82
C LEU A 84 -41.93 8.50 -12.54
N GLN A 85 -42.74 9.21 -13.34
CA GLN A 85 -42.94 10.67 -13.31
C GLN A 85 -44.34 11.06 -12.81
N THR A 86 -44.45 12.24 -12.16
CA THR A 86 -45.61 13.18 -12.18
C THR A 86 -46.96 12.72 -11.55
N PRO A 87 -47.92 13.61 -11.16
CA PRO A 87 -48.22 14.93 -11.75
C PRO A 87 -48.63 16.12 -10.83
N TYR A 88 -48.99 17.20 -11.51
CA TYR A 88 -49.37 18.56 -11.08
C TYR A 88 -50.59 18.71 -10.15
N LEU A 89 -50.64 19.85 -9.45
CA LEU A 89 -51.89 20.56 -9.12
C LEU A 89 -51.73 22.09 -9.31
N THR A 90 -52.74 22.72 -9.88
CA THR A 90 -52.86 24.17 -10.15
C THR A 90 -53.85 24.83 -9.20
N LEU A 91 -53.77 26.16 -9.01
CA LEU A 91 -54.92 27.09 -8.92
C LEU A 91 -54.46 28.56 -8.79
N SER A 92 -55.08 29.44 -9.59
CA SER A 92 -55.10 30.92 -9.42
C SER A 92 -56.54 31.34 -9.09
N PRO A 93 -56.82 32.60 -8.67
CA PRO A 93 -57.26 33.60 -9.68
C PRO A 93 -57.14 35.12 -9.35
N ARG A 94 -56.97 35.94 -10.42
CA ARG A 94 -57.53 37.32 -10.64
C ARG A 94 -57.03 38.48 -9.71
N GLN A 95 -57.05 39.78 -10.09
CA GLN A 95 -57.54 40.50 -11.28
C GLN A 95 -56.77 41.83 -11.53
N ASN A 96 -56.85 42.36 -12.76
CA ASN A 96 -56.32 43.67 -13.26
C ASN A 96 -57.30 44.85 -12.90
N PRO A 97 -57.09 46.18 -13.17
CA PRO A 97 -56.49 46.75 -14.40
C PRO A 97 -55.76 48.15 -14.39
N GLN A 98 -54.99 48.42 -15.47
CA GLN A 98 -54.77 49.73 -16.17
C GLN A 98 -54.05 50.91 -15.42
N LEU A 99 -53.39 51.92 -16.03
CA LEU A 99 -53.34 52.51 -17.40
C LEU A 99 -52.05 53.40 -17.56
N GLY A 100 -51.51 53.67 -18.78
CA GLY A 100 -50.71 54.91 -19.03
C GLY A 100 -49.45 54.91 -19.95
N CYS A 101 -49.58 55.48 -21.17
CA CYS A 101 -48.63 56.39 -21.89
C CYS A 101 -47.26 55.95 -22.50
N SER A 102 -47.28 55.55 -23.78
CA SER A 102 -46.65 56.18 -24.99
C SER A 102 -45.19 56.73 -25.09
N PHE A 103 -44.34 56.04 -25.89
CA PHE A 103 -43.42 56.51 -26.99
C PHE A 103 -42.30 57.58 -26.80
N PRO A 104 -41.30 57.69 -27.71
CA PRO A 104 -40.52 56.66 -28.44
C PRO A 104 -38.98 56.93 -28.46
N GLY A 105 -38.16 55.96 -28.90
CA GLY A 105 -36.72 56.15 -29.12
C GLY A 105 -36.14 55.21 -30.19
N THR A 106 -35.52 55.77 -31.22
CA THR A 106 -35.04 55.09 -32.45
C THR A 106 -33.89 54.10 -32.23
N GLY A 107 -33.87 53.01 -33.01
CA GLY A 107 -32.83 51.99 -32.96
C GLY A 107 -31.53 52.34 -33.71
N GLY A 108 -30.50 51.53 -33.48
CA GLY A 108 -29.22 51.56 -34.19
C GLY A 108 -28.56 50.18 -34.15
N SER A 109 -28.60 49.46 -35.27
CA SER A 109 -28.02 48.13 -35.41
C SER A 109 -26.49 48.18 -35.42
N GLY A 110 -25.85 47.59 -34.41
CA GLY A 110 -24.40 47.44 -34.32
C GLY A 110 -24.02 45.99 -34.04
N LEU A 111 -23.92 45.18 -35.09
CA LEU A 111 -23.30 43.86 -35.02
C LEU A 111 -21.82 44.01 -34.69
N ARG A 112 -21.49 44.04 -33.39
CA ARG A 112 -20.14 43.69 -32.95
C ARG A 112 -20.03 42.17 -33.04
N SER A 113 -19.41 41.70 -34.11
CA SER A 113 -18.77 40.39 -34.13
C SER A 113 -17.72 40.38 -33.03
N GLY A 114 -18.11 39.94 -31.84
CA GLY A 114 -17.16 39.48 -30.85
C GLY A 114 -16.42 38.31 -31.46
N VAL A 115 -15.18 38.54 -31.91
CA VAL A 115 -14.22 37.46 -31.98
C VAL A 115 -13.96 37.12 -30.52
N GLU A 116 -14.70 36.15 -30.00
CA GLU A 116 -14.19 35.32 -28.92
C GLU A 116 -12.89 34.76 -29.46
N THR A 117 -11.78 35.31 -28.98
CA THR A 117 -10.51 34.63 -29.08
C THR A 117 -10.68 33.36 -28.24
N ASP A 118 -11.01 32.26 -28.91
CA ASP A 118 -10.80 30.92 -28.36
C ASP A 118 -9.37 30.91 -27.85
N ALA A 119 -9.23 31.03 -26.53
CA ALA A 119 -7.96 30.86 -25.87
C ALA A 119 -7.61 29.40 -26.09
N LEU A 120 -6.74 29.13 -27.08
CA LEU A 120 -6.35 27.81 -27.54
C LEU A 120 -6.17 26.91 -26.33
N SER A 121 -7.14 26.03 -26.09
CA SER A 121 -7.17 25.24 -24.87
C SER A 121 -5.99 24.29 -24.93
N VAL A 122 -5.04 24.52 -24.03
CA VAL A 122 -3.83 23.71 -23.92
C VAL A 122 -4.27 22.26 -23.73
N SER A 123 -3.86 21.39 -24.65
CA SER A 123 -4.16 19.96 -24.57
C SER A 123 -3.77 19.44 -23.19
N PRO A 124 -4.68 18.86 -22.39
CA PRO A 124 -4.37 18.34 -21.07
C PRO A 124 -3.66 16.98 -21.14
N VAL A 125 -2.87 16.75 -22.22
CA VAL A 125 -2.06 15.56 -22.46
C VAL A 125 -0.69 15.98 -22.96
N PHE A 126 0.34 15.79 -22.14
CA PHE A 126 1.70 16.24 -22.41
C PHE A 126 2.75 15.37 -21.69
N PRO A 127 3.98 15.27 -22.23
CA PRO A 127 5.06 14.51 -21.61
C PRO A 127 5.60 15.16 -20.34
N LEU A 128 6.09 14.35 -19.42
CA LEU A 128 6.68 14.77 -18.15
C LEU A 128 8.17 14.39 -18.05
N SER A 129 8.97 15.27 -17.43
CA SER A 129 10.30 14.97 -16.90
C SER A 129 10.20 14.79 -15.39
N CYS A 130 10.49 13.57 -14.94
CA CYS A 130 10.23 13.11 -13.59
C CYS A 130 11.49 13.09 -12.73
N VAL A 131 11.33 13.25 -11.41
CA VAL A 131 12.46 13.46 -10.48
C VAL A 131 13.00 12.12 -10.00
N VAL A 132 14.32 11.94 -10.09
CA VAL A 132 15.01 10.76 -9.52
C VAL A 132 15.55 11.07 -8.13
N GLN A 133 15.25 10.20 -7.16
CA GLN A 133 15.85 10.21 -5.84
C GLN A 133 17.03 9.23 -5.78
N GLN A 134 18.21 9.72 -5.35
CA GLN A 134 19.45 8.94 -5.23
C GLN A 134 19.68 8.49 -3.78
N TYR A 135 18.71 7.79 -3.18
CA TYR A 135 18.85 7.29 -1.82
C TYR A 135 19.81 6.10 -1.74
N ALA A 136 20.60 6.02 -0.67
CA ALA A 136 21.68 5.04 -0.50
C ALA A 136 21.28 3.56 -0.59
N TRP A 137 19.99 3.24 -0.43
CA TRP A 137 19.46 1.87 -0.55
C TRP A 137 19.21 1.42 -2.00
N GLY A 138 19.23 2.35 -2.96
CA GLY A 138 18.93 2.09 -4.35
C GLY A 138 20.02 1.30 -5.07
N LYS A 139 19.64 0.57 -6.13
CA LYS A 139 20.60 -0.10 -7.01
C LYS A 139 21.56 0.92 -7.65
N MET A 140 22.82 0.50 -7.80
CA MET A 140 23.89 1.34 -8.35
C MET A 140 23.87 1.35 -9.88
N GLY A 141 23.99 2.55 -10.46
CA GLY A 141 24.20 2.72 -11.90
C GLY A 141 23.13 2.08 -12.77
N SER A 142 23.56 1.54 -13.92
CA SER A 142 22.71 0.86 -14.90
C SER A 142 22.08 -0.45 -14.39
N ASN A 143 22.46 -0.94 -13.21
CA ASN A 143 21.76 -2.05 -12.53
C ASN A 143 20.39 -1.61 -11.99
N SER A 144 20.17 -0.31 -11.79
CA SER A 144 18.88 0.24 -11.39
C SER A 144 17.89 0.34 -12.55
N GLU A 145 16.64 -0.08 -12.32
CA GLU A 145 15.56 0.16 -13.28
C GLU A 145 15.25 1.65 -13.40
N VAL A 146 15.36 2.42 -12.32
CA VAL A 146 15.21 3.89 -12.32
C VAL A 146 16.27 4.55 -13.20
N ALA A 147 17.52 4.11 -13.13
CA ALA A 147 18.59 4.60 -14.01
C ALA A 147 18.33 4.24 -15.48
N ARG A 148 17.92 3.00 -15.77
CA ARG A 148 17.61 2.56 -17.14
C ARG A 148 16.43 3.32 -17.73
N LEU A 149 15.38 3.60 -16.96
CA LEU A 149 14.23 4.41 -17.39
C LEU A 149 14.67 5.85 -17.67
N LEU A 150 15.44 6.48 -16.77
CA LEU A 150 15.96 7.85 -16.97
C LEU A 150 16.83 7.96 -18.24
N ALA A 151 17.81 7.08 -18.42
CA ALA A 151 18.68 7.07 -19.60
C ALA A 151 17.90 6.79 -20.91
N SER A 152 16.82 6.01 -20.81
CA SER A 152 15.96 5.72 -21.96
C SER A 152 15.12 6.94 -22.34
N SER A 153 14.60 7.72 -21.38
CA SER A 153 13.72 8.86 -21.66
C SER A 153 14.47 10.14 -22.02
N ASP A 154 15.53 10.48 -21.28
CA ASP A 154 16.35 11.69 -21.50
C ASP A 154 17.72 11.33 -22.13
N PRO A 155 17.96 11.63 -23.42
CA PRO A 155 19.25 11.37 -24.08
C PRO A 155 20.43 12.18 -23.51
N LEU A 156 20.18 13.21 -22.70
CA LEU A 156 21.21 14.01 -22.04
C LEU A 156 21.55 13.49 -20.64
N ALA A 157 20.77 12.56 -20.09
CA ALA A 157 21.00 11.99 -18.77
C ALA A 157 22.25 11.08 -18.77
N GLN A 158 23.26 11.49 -18.01
CA GLN A 158 24.45 10.67 -17.76
C GLN A 158 24.24 9.82 -16.50
N ILE A 159 24.31 8.50 -16.66
CA ILE A 159 24.25 7.55 -15.54
C ILE A 159 25.65 7.40 -14.93
N SER A 160 25.73 7.60 -13.62
CA SER A 160 26.95 7.43 -12.82
C SER A 160 26.91 6.02 -12.24
N GLU A 161 27.79 5.13 -12.71
CA GLU A 161 27.76 3.71 -12.31
C GLU A 161 28.07 3.48 -10.81
N ASP A 162 28.65 4.49 -10.16
CA ASP A 162 29.00 4.55 -8.73
C ASP A 162 27.91 5.16 -7.83
N LYS A 163 26.77 5.61 -8.40
CA LYS A 163 25.69 6.26 -7.64
C LYS A 163 24.43 5.39 -7.58
N PRO A 164 23.67 5.44 -6.47
CA PRO A 164 22.39 4.76 -6.35
C PRO A 164 21.29 5.54 -7.08
N TYR A 165 20.40 4.81 -7.74
CA TYR A 165 19.20 5.35 -8.38
C TYR A 165 18.01 4.61 -7.77
N ALA A 166 17.34 5.23 -6.80
CA ALA A 166 16.46 4.53 -5.86
C ALA A 166 14.98 4.64 -6.25
N GLU A 167 14.51 5.86 -6.55
CA GLU A 167 13.10 6.12 -6.88
C GLU A 167 12.98 7.07 -8.09
N LEU A 168 12.04 6.82 -8.99
CA LEU A 168 11.56 7.77 -10.01
C LEU A 168 10.19 8.29 -9.57
N TRP A 169 10.00 9.60 -9.42
CA TRP A 169 8.77 10.21 -8.91
C TRP A 169 7.96 10.89 -10.01
N MET A 170 6.69 10.49 -10.12
CA MET A 170 5.75 10.92 -11.14
C MET A 170 4.47 11.45 -10.44
N GLY A 171 4.29 12.77 -10.44
CA GLY A 171 3.18 13.45 -9.76
C GLY A 171 3.53 14.87 -9.34
N THR A 172 2.76 15.41 -8.40
CA THR A 172 2.85 16.80 -7.93
C THR A 172 3.45 16.95 -6.52
N HIS A 173 4.23 15.98 -6.05
CA HIS A 173 4.75 16.00 -4.69
C HIS A 173 5.77 17.14 -4.51
N PRO A 174 5.72 17.98 -3.46
CA PRO A 174 6.56 19.18 -3.34
C PRO A 174 8.09 18.95 -3.45
N ARG A 175 8.55 17.74 -3.08
CA ARG A 175 9.97 17.32 -3.18
C ARG A 175 10.36 16.65 -4.51
N GLY A 176 9.45 16.58 -5.48
CA GLY A 176 9.65 15.93 -6.77
C GLY A 176 8.51 16.20 -7.76
N ASP A 177 8.06 17.46 -7.84
CA ASP A 177 6.99 17.90 -8.73
C ASP A 177 7.47 17.77 -10.19
N ALA A 178 6.76 16.98 -10.99
CA ALA A 178 7.18 16.63 -12.34
C ALA A 178 7.19 17.86 -13.24
N LYS A 179 8.24 18.01 -14.06
CA LYS A 179 8.35 19.11 -15.02
C LYS A 179 7.57 18.78 -16.30
N ILE A 180 6.96 19.80 -16.89
CA ILE A 180 6.26 19.67 -18.17
C ILE A 180 7.28 19.78 -19.31
N LEU A 181 7.22 18.85 -20.27
CA LEU A 181 8.08 18.82 -21.46
C LEU A 181 7.36 19.33 -22.72
N ASP A 182 6.56 20.39 -22.56
CA ASP A 182 5.86 21.08 -23.65
C ASP A 182 6.08 22.59 -23.50
N ASN A 183 6.77 23.19 -24.48
CA ASN A 183 7.11 24.62 -24.48
C ASN A 183 5.92 25.54 -24.78
N SER A 184 4.76 25.00 -25.18
CA SER A 184 3.52 25.77 -25.31
C SER A 184 2.85 26.05 -23.96
N ILE A 185 3.25 25.32 -22.91
CA ILE A 185 2.71 25.44 -21.56
C ILE A 185 3.60 26.39 -20.74
N LEU A 186 2.99 27.43 -20.16
CA LEU A 186 3.72 28.47 -19.41
C LEU A 186 4.23 27.98 -18.05
N GLN A 187 3.48 27.08 -17.41
CA GLN A 187 3.78 26.49 -16.12
C GLN A 187 4.89 25.45 -16.25
N LYS A 188 5.87 25.49 -15.34
CA LYS A 188 7.07 24.64 -15.45
C LYS A 188 6.88 23.25 -14.85
N THR A 189 5.91 23.11 -13.93
CA THR A 189 5.64 21.86 -13.23
C THR A 189 4.17 21.48 -13.27
N LEU A 190 3.90 20.18 -13.08
CA LEU A 190 2.56 19.62 -13.09
C LEU A 190 1.71 20.20 -11.94
N GLY A 191 2.29 20.38 -10.74
CA GLY A 191 1.59 20.99 -9.60
C GLY A 191 1.14 22.42 -9.87
N GLN A 192 1.97 23.23 -10.54
CA GLN A 192 1.61 24.59 -10.97
C GLN A 192 0.47 24.57 -11.99
N TRP A 193 0.57 23.70 -13.00
CA TRP A 193 -0.43 23.61 -14.06
C TRP A 193 -1.79 23.11 -13.55
N ILE A 194 -1.82 22.07 -12.70
CA ILE A 194 -3.06 21.56 -12.11
C ILE A 194 -3.73 22.60 -11.21
N ALA A 195 -2.97 23.41 -10.46
CA ALA A 195 -3.53 24.44 -9.60
C ALA A 195 -4.36 25.49 -10.37
N GLU A 196 -3.98 25.77 -11.63
CA GLU A 196 -4.69 26.70 -12.54
C GLU A 196 -5.72 25.99 -13.43
N ASN A 197 -5.65 24.67 -13.60
CA ASN A 197 -6.46 23.88 -14.53
C ASN A 197 -7.20 22.72 -13.84
N GLN A 198 -7.72 22.93 -12.62
CA GLN A 198 -8.23 21.86 -11.74
C GLN A 198 -9.31 20.93 -12.36
N ASP A 199 -10.05 21.39 -13.36
CA ASP A 199 -11.04 20.56 -14.08
C ASP A 199 -10.39 19.39 -14.83
N CYS A 200 -9.09 19.45 -15.12
CA CYS A 200 -8.32 18.33 -15.67
C CYS A 200 -8.31 17.09 -14.77
N LEU A 201 -8.63 17.23 -13.47
CA LEU A 201 -8.65 16.13 -12.51
C LEU A 201 -9.87 15.22 -12.67
N GLY A 202 -10.94 15.70 -13.30
CA GLY A 202 -12.28 15.10 -13.19
C GLY A 202 -13.02 15.65 -11.97
N SER A 203 -14.33 15.84 -12.09
CA SER A 203 -15.14 16.57 -11.09
C SER A 203 -15.09 15.92 -9.71
N LYS A 204 -15.30 14.59 -9.65
CA LYS A 204 -15.25 13.83 -8.40
C LYS A 204 -13.91 13.95 -7.69
N VAL A 205 -12.81 13.85 -8.43
CA VAL A 205 -11.44 13.89 -7.88
C VAL A 205 -11.13 15.29 -7.36
N LYS A 206 -11.48 16.32 -8.14
CA LYS A 206 -11.36 17.72 -7.77
C LYS A 206 -12.11 18.02 -6.45
N ASP A 207 -13.35 17.58 -6.34
CA ASP A 207 -14.18 17.83 -5.16
C ASP A 207 -13.69 17.04 -3.93
N THR A 208 -13.36 15.76 -4.12
CA THR A 208 -12.93 14.86 -3.03
C THR A 208 -11.56 15.22 -2.46
N PHE A 209 -10.62 15.65 -3.30
CA PHE A 209 -9.22 15.91 -2.93
C PHE A 209 -8.82 17.40 -3.03
N ASN A 210 -9.81 18.30 -2.99
CA ASN A 210 -9.63 19.75 -2.95
C ASN A 210 -8.74 20.30 -4.09
N GLY A 211 -8.97 19.84 -5.31
CA GLY A 211 -8.25 20.31 -6.51
C GLY A 211 -6.80 19.83 -6.60
N LYS A 212 -6.45 18.72 -5.94
CA LYS A 212 -5.11 18.11 -5.96
C LYS A 212 -5.11 16.72 -6.60
N LEU A 213 -3.96 16.33 -7.15
CA LEU A 213 -3.72 14.94 -7.51
C LEU A 213 -3.57 14.10 -6.22
N PRO A 214 -4.38 13.06 -6.00
CA PRO A 214 -4.43 12.35 -4.72
C PRO A 214 -3.26 11.39 -4.46
N PHE A 215 -2.54 11.02 -5.52
CA PHE A 215 -1.49 10.00 -5.48
C PHE A 215 -0.11 10.50 -5.93
N LEU A 216 0.91 9.81 -5.45
CA LEU A 216 2.27 9.84 -5.99
C LEU A 216 2.57 8.49 -6.62
N PHE A 217 2.91 8.49 -7.90
CA PHE A 217 3.26 7.30 -8.66
C PHE A 217 4.78 7.19 -8.80
N LYS A 218 5.33 5.98 -8.67
CA LYS A 218 6.78 5.77 -8.68
C LYS A 218 7.23 4.48 -9.36
N VAL A 219 8.52 4.43 -9.68
CA VAL A 219 9.29 3.19 -9.82
C VAL A 219 10.35 3.17 -8.72
N LEU A 220 10.48 2.05 -8.01
CA LEU A 220 11.53 1.81 -7.02
C LEU A 220 12.51 0.78 -7.55
N SER A 221 13.78 0.92 -7.18
CA SER A 221 14.85 -0.01 -7.53
C SER A 221 15.72 -0.31 -6.30
N VAL A 222 15.33 -1.35 -5.56
CA VAL A 222 15.80 -1.67 -4.21
C VAL A 222 16.98 -2.64 -4.24
N GLU A 223 18.11 -2.28 -3.61
CA GLU A 223 19.26 -3.17 -3.41
C GLU A 223 19.45 -3.58 -1.94
N THR A 224 19.30 -2.63 -1.02
CA THR A 224 19.29 -2.90 0.43
C THR A 224 17.90 -2.71 1.00
N ALA A 225 17.57 -3.43 2.07
CA ALA A 225 16.26 -3.35 2.70
C ALA A 225 15.93 -1.92 3.15
N LEU A 226 14.68 -1.51 2.97
CA LEU A 226 14.13 -0.28 3.54
C LEU A 226 13.74 -0.52 5.01
N SER A 227 13.47 0.56 5.73
CA SER A 227 13.00 0.48 7.12
C SER A 227 11.69 -0.29 7.21
N ILE A 228 11.59 -1.18 8.20
CA ILE A 228 10.29 -1.74 8.58
C ILE A 228 9.42 -0.59 9.09
N GLN A 229 8.24 -0.45 8.52
CA GLN A 229 7.37 0.69 8.75
C GLN A 229 5.89 0.29 8.75
N ALA A 230 5.06 1.16 9.30
CA ALA A 230 3.62 1.15 9.17
C ALA A 230 3.10 2.58 9.05
N HIS A 231 1.95 2.74 8.41
CA HIS A 231 1.32 4.04 8.17
C HIS A 231 0.05 4.18 8.99
N PRO A 232 -0.17 5.33 9.67
CA PRO A 232 -1.38 5.54 10.42
C PRO A 232 -2.60 5.61 9.50
N ASN A 233 -3.75 5.14 10.00
CA ASN A 233 -5.03 5.46 9.39
C ASN A 233 -5.30 6.97 9.47
N LYS A 234 -6.29 7.46 8.71
CA LYS A 234 -6.57 8.89 8.56
C LYS A 234 -6.79 9.61 9.90
N GLU A 235 -7.60 9.02 10.78
CA GLU A 235 -7.92 9.57 12.11
C GLU A 235 -6.68 9.66 13.02
N LEU A 236 -5.79 8.66 12.98
CA LEU A 236 -4.56 8.68 13.76
C LEU A 236 -3.52 9.65 13.14
N ALA A 237 -3.45 9.75 11.82
CA ALA A 237 -2.58 10.71 11.12
C ALA A 237 -2.89 12.16 11.53
N GLU A 238 -4.17 12.52 11.56
CA GLU A 238 -4.64 13.84 12.02
C GLU A 238 -4.20 14.14 13.46
N LYS A 239 -4.38 13.17 14.38
CA LYS A 239 -3.95 13.31 15.79
C LYS A 239 -2.44 13.45 15.92
N LEU A 240 -1.67 12.60 15.23
CA LEU A 240 -0.21 12.59 15.29
C LEU A 240 0.40 13.86 14.67
N HIS A 241 -0.17 14.37 13.57
CA HIS A 241 0.24 15.64 12.98
C HIS A 241 0.05 16.83 13.93
N LEU A 242 -1.08 16.87 14.64
CA LEU A 242 -1.35 17.91 15.64
C LEU A 242 -0.44 17.82 16.88
N GLN A 243 0.01 16.61 17.25
CA GLN A 243 0.80 16.37 18.46
C GLN A 243 2.32 16.48 18.23
N ALA A 244 2.82 16.01 17.08
CA ALA A 244 4.24 15.93 16.76
C ALA A 244 4.51 16.16 15.25
N PRO A 245 4.22 17.37 14.72
CA PRO A 245 4.34 17.67 13.29
C PRO A 245 5.76 17.52 12.72
N GLN A 246 6.79 17.56 13.59
CA GLN A 246 8.19 17.28 13.22
C GLN A 246 8.48 15.80 12.91
N HIS A 247 7.59 14.88 13.28
CA HIS A 247 7.66 13.45 12.98
C HIS A 247 6.56 13.00 12.03
N TYR A 248 5.43 13.70 12.04
CA TYR A 248 4.23 13.45 11.25
C TYR A 248 3.89 14.70 10.42
N PRO A 249 4.50 14.89 9.24
CA PRO A 249 4.53 16.18 8.56
C PRO A 249 3.20 16.59 7.91
N ASP A 250 2.23 15.67 7.82
CA ASP A 250 0.92 15.90 7.22
C ASP A 250 -0.19 15.16 7.98
N ALA A 251 -1.43 15.57 7.77
CA ALA A 251 -2.61 14.96 8.39
C ALA A 251 -3.25 13.88 7.50
N ASN A 252 -2.48 13.16 6.67
CA ASN A 252 -3.02 12.19 5.73
C ASN A 252 -2.60 10.74 6.04
N HIS A 253 -3.45 9.80 5.63
CA HIS A 253 -3.09 8.39 5.62
C HIS A 253 -2.12 8.10 4.47
N LYS A 254 -1.50 6.93 4.50
CA LYS A 254 -0.57 6.48 3.45
C LYS A 254 -0.81 5.02 3.08
N PRO A 255 -1.94 4.68 2.45
CA PRO A 255 -2.05 3.44 1.71
C PRO A 255 -1.03 3.44 0.55
N GLU A 256 -0.40 2.29 0.33
CA GLU A 256 0.60 2.08 -0.72
C GLU A 256 0.35 0.75 -1.43
N MET A 257 0.79 0.61 -2.67
CA MET A 257 0.72 -0.64 -3.42
C MET A 257 1.98 -0.81 -4.26
N ALA A 258 2.62 -1.98 -4.13
CA ALA A 258 3.77 -2.36 -4.93
C ALA A 258 3.38 -3.43 -5.96
N ILE A 259 3.72 -3.23 -7.23
CA ILE A 259 3.58 -4.21 -8.32
C ILE A 259 4.97 -4.52 -8.85
N ALA A 260 5.37 -5.78 -8.82
CA ALA A 260 6.73 -6.21 -9.13
C ALA A 260 7.06 -6.06 -10.63
N LEU A 261 8.26 -5.52 -10.93
CA LEU A 261 8.85 -5.47 -12.28
C LEU A 261 9.88 -6.59 -12.48
N THR A 262 10.70 -6.85 -11.44
CA THR A 262 11.55 -8.04 -11.31
C THR A 262 10.98 -8.92 -10.20
N PRO A 263 11.55 -10.11 -9.89
CA PRO A 263 11.35 -10.71 -8.58
C PRO A 263 11.58 -9.66 -7.48
N PHE A 264 10.58 -9.45 -6.63
CA PHE A 264 10.55 -8.38 -5.64
C PHE A 264 10.27 -8.94 -4.25
N GLN A 265 11.24 -8.83 -3.36
CA GLN A 265 11.19 -9.38 -2.01
C GLN A 265 10.75 -8.31 -1.01
N GLY A 266 9.83 -8.67 -0.12
CA GLY A 266 9.29 -7.77 0.89
C GLY A 266 8.78 -8.49 2.13
N LEU A 267 8.62 -7.75 3.22
CA LEU A 267 7.88 -8.15 4.42
C LEU A 267 6.50 -7.47 4.39
N CYS A 268 5.42 -8.19 4.69
CA CYS A 268 4.09 -7.56 4.81
C CYS A 268 3.16 -8.30 5.79
N GLY A 269 2.75 -7.58 6.85
CA GLY A 269 1.79 -8.05 7.84
C GLY A 269 2.28 -9.19 8.72
N PHE A 270 1.55 -9.44 9.80
CA PHE A 270 1.89 -10.51 10.73
C PHE A 270 1.60 -11.89 10.12
N ARG A 271 2.57 -12.80 10.24
CA ARG A 271 2.44 -14.21 9.83
C ARG A 271 1.54 -15.01 10.78
N PRO A 272 1.08 -16.23 10.42
CA PRO A 272 0.35 -17.11 11.31
C PRO A 272 1.05 -17.36 12.66
N VAL A 273 0.29 -17.45 13.74
CA VAL A 273 0.84 -17.54 15.11
C VAL A 273 1.65 -18.82 15.31
N GLU A 274 1.26 -19.90 14.63
CA GLU A 274 1.93 -21.20 14.59
C GLU A 274 3.38 -21.08 14.09
N GLU A 275 3.63 -20.21 13.10
CA GLU A 275 4.98 -19.94 12.59
C GLU A 275 5.79 -19.13 13.62
N ILE A 276 5.19 -18.11 14.24
CA ILE A 276 5.84 -17.29 15.27
C ILE A 276 6.25 -18.17 16.47
N VAL A 277 5.37 -19.07 16.91
CA VAL A 277 5.64 -20.07 17.96
C VAL A 277 6.72 -21.06 17.53
N THR A 278 6.83 -21.37 16.24
CA THR A 278 7.92 -22.19 15.69
C THR A 278 9.26 -21.46 15.78
N PHE A 279 9.33 -20.17 15.42
CA PHE A 279 10.56 -19.37 15.59
C PHE A 279 10.93 -19.19 17.07
N LEU A 280 9.96 -18.95 17.95
CA LEU A 280 10.18 -18.95 19.41
C LEU A 280 10.74 -20.27 19.95
N THR A 281 10.53 -21.39 19.24
CA THR A 281 11.08 -22.70 19.63
C THR A 281 12.46 -22.96 19.03
N LYS A 282 12.73 -22.50 17.79
CA LYS A 282 13.99 -22.76 17.06
C LYS A 282 15.08 -21.69 17.26
N VAL A 283 14.69 -20.50 17.74
CA VAL A 283 15.55 -19.33 17.87
C VAL A 283 15.59 -18.86 19.33
N PRO A 284 16.46 -19.44 20.19
CA PRO A 284 16.54 -19.08 21.60
C PRO A 284 16.84 -17.60 21.85
N GLU A 285 17.62 -16.96 20.98
CA GLU A 285 17.98 -15.54 21.07
C GLU A 285 16.76 -14.63 20.83
N PHE A 286 15.85 -15.06 19.96
CA PHE A 286 14.55 -14.40 19.77
C PHE A 286 13.63 -14.67 20.96
N GLN A 287 13.55 -15.92 21.43
CA GLN A 287 12.76 -16.29 22.60
C GLN A 287 13.17 -15.51 23.86
N PHE A 288 14.48 -15.30 24.05
CA PHE A 288 15.04 -14.51 25.15
C PHE A 288 14.53 -13.06 25.15
N LEU A 289 14.47 -12.40 23.98
CA LEU A 289 13.96 -11.03 23.84
C LEU A 289 12.45 -10.93 24.07
N ILE A 290 11.70 -11.99 23.77
CA ILE A 290 10.24 -12.06 23.97
C ILE A 290 9.88 -12.42 25.42
N GLY A 291 10.69 -13.26 26.06
CA GLY A 291 10.49 -13.75 27.43
C GLY A 291 9.39 -14.80 27.57
N ASP A 292 9.56 -15.69 28.56
CA ASP A 292 8.73 -16.88 28.75
C ASP A 292 7.23 -16.60 28.87
N ASN A 293 6.86 -15.51 29.55
CA ASN A 293 5.45 -15.16 29.80
C ASN A 293 4.72 -14.83 28.49
N ALA A 294 5.24 -13.89 27.70
CA ALA A 294 4.61 -13.51 26.43
C ALA A 294 4.64 -14.66 25.42
N ALA A 295 5.75 -15.40 25.31
CA ALA A 295 5.85 -16.59 24.46
C ALA A 295 4.83 -17.67 24.84
N THR A 296 4.64 -17.92 26.15
CA THR A 296 3.62 -18.85 26.67
C THR A 296 2.21 -18.35 26.38
N GLN A 297 1.95 -17.05 26.55
CA GLN A 297 0.67 -16.42 26.28
C GLN A 297 0.26 -16.57 24.80
N LEU A 298 1.20 -16.33 23.88
CA LEU A 298 0.99 -16.49 22.43
C LEU A 298 0.72 -17.95 22.05
N LYS A 299 1.45 -18.90 22.65
CA LYS A 299 1.19 -20.33 22.47
C LYS A 299 -0.20 -20.74 23.01
N GLN A 300 -0.68 -20.09 24.07
CA GLN A 300 -2.02 -20.31 24.64
C GLN A 300 -3.15 -19.58 23.91
N SER A 301 -2.87 -18.64 23.00
CA SER A 301 -3.90 -17.97 22.20
C SER A 301 -4.32 -18.74 20.95
N LEU A 302 -3.54 -19.73 20.52
CA LEU A 302 -3.84 -20.60 19.35
C LEU A 302 -5.23 -21.28 19.40
N SER A 303 -5.80 -21.47 20.60
CA SER A 303 -7.12 -22.06 20.81
C SER A 303 -8.17 -21.06 21.30
N ARG A 304 -8.01 -19.76 21.00
CA ARG A 304 -8.86 -18.67 21.47
C ARG A 304 -9.38 -17.81 20.31
N ASP A 305 -10.21 -16.82 20.63
CA ASP A 305 -10.69 -15.83 19.66
C ASP A 305 -9.57 -14.89 19.15
N SER A 306 -9.89 -14.17 18.08
CA SER A 306 -8.99 -13.22 17.42
C SER A 306 -8.52 -12.08 18.33
N GLN A 307 -9.32 -11.66 19.32
CA GLN A 307 -8.96 -10.59 20.25
C GLN A 307 -7.88 -11.06 21.23
N ALA A 308 -7.99 -12.28 21.74
CA ALA A 308 -6.97 -12.91 22.57
C ALA A 308 -5.65 -13.13 21.81
N VAL A 309 -5.74 -13.50 20.53
CA VAL A 309 -4.58 -13.63 19.62
C VAL A 309 -3.90 -12.26 19.41
N ALA A 310 -4.66 -11.23 19.02
CA ALA A 310 -4.12 -9.89 18.79
C ALA A 310 -3.45 -9.32 20.06
N PHE A 311 -4.05 -9.53 21.24
CA PHE A 311 -3.45 -9.12 22.52
C PHE A 311 -2.14 -9.85 22.84
N ALA A 312 -2.08 -11.17 22.64
CA ALA A 312 -0.85 -11.94 22.89
C ALA A 312 0.26 -11.61 21.88
N LEU A 313 -0.10 -11.41 20.61
CA LEU A 313 0.83 -10.99 19.55
C LEU A 313 1.38 -9.58 19.81
N ARG A 314 0.51 -8.64 20.21
CA ARG A 314 0.90 -7.30 20.67
C ARG A 314 1.83 -7.35 21.87
N SER A 315 1.60 -8.25 22.81
CA SER A 315 2.46 -8.48 23.99
C SER A 315 3.87 -8.88 23.56
N CYS A 316 4.01 -9.91 22.72
CA CYS A 316 5.30 -10.35 22.18
C CYS A 316 6.01 -9.25 21.39
N PHE A 317 5.33 -8.63 20.42
CA PHE A 317 5.93 -7.58 19.60
C PHE A 317 6.37 -6.37 20.45
N SER A 318 5.58 -6.01 21.48
CA SER A 318 5.94 -4.95 22.43
C SER A 318 7.18 -5.28 23.27
N HIS A 319 7.38 -6.54 23.66
CA HIS A 319 8.59 -6.95 24.37
C HIS A 319 9.85 -6.84 23.49
N LEU A 320 9.76 -7.27 22.23
CA LEU A 320 10.84 -7.03 21.26
C LEU A 320 11.12 -5.52 21.16
N MET A 321 10.13 -4.72 20.78
CA MET A 321 10.32 -3.29 20.50
C MET A 321 10.75 -2.44 21.72
N LYS A 322 10.54 -2.94 22.95
CA LYS A 322 10.99 -2.29 24.20
C LYS A 322 12.30 -2.87 24.76
N SER A 323 12.89 -3.88 24.11
CA SER A 323 14.16 -4.47 24.53
C SER A 323 15.29 -3.44 24.44
N GLU A 324 16.19 -3.45 25.43
CA GLU A 324 17.35 -2.55 25.43
C GLU A 324 18.25 -2.81 24.22
N LYS A 325 18.67 -1.75 23.52
CA LYS A 325 19.52 -1.86 22.32
C LYS A 325 20.78 -2.71 22.54
N LYS A 326 21.40 -2.62 23.72
CA LYS A 326 22.58 -3.43 24.07
C LYS A 326 22.26 -4.93 24.07
N VAL A 327 21.12 -5.32 24.65
CA VAL A 327 20.65 -6.71 24.72
C VAL A 327 20.27 -7.22 23.33
N VAL A 328 19.59 -6.40 22.51
CA VAL A 328 19.28 -6.73 21.10
C VAL A 328 20.56 -7.00 20.30
N VAL A 329 21.59 -6.15 20.43
CA VAL A 329 22.89 -6.33 19.78
C VAL A 329 23.57 -7.62 20.24
N GLU A 330 23.57 -7.91 21.54
CA GLU A 330 24.16 -9.12 22.11
C GLU A 330 23.46 -10.40 21.58
N GLN A 331 22.13 -10.45 21.64
CA GLN A 331 21.34 -11.58 21.14
C GLN A 331 21.48 -11.75 19.63
N LEU A 332 21.53 -10.66 18.86
CA LEU A 332 21.73 -10.74 17.40
C LEU A 332 23.12 -11.28 17.07
N ASN A 333 24.17 -10.87 17.78
CA ASN A 333 25.52 -11.37 17.57
C ASN A 333 25.65 -12.86 17.91
N LEU A 334 24.97 -13.34 18.95
CA LEU A 334 24.88 -14.77 19.27
C LEU A 334 24.19 -15.56 18.15
N LEU A 335 23.06 -15.05 17.64
CA LEU A 335 22.30 -15.66 16.56
C LEU A 335 23.08 -15.71 15.24
N VAL A 336 23.71 -14.60 14.85
CA VAL A 336 24.57 -14.51 13.65
C VAL A 336 25.74 -15.49 13.75
N LYS A 337 26.40 -15.58 14.91
CA LYS A 337 27.45 -16.58 15.17
C LYS A 337 26.91 -18.01 15.04
N ARG A 338 25.76 -18.32 15.63
CA ARG A 338 25.13 -19.65 15.56
C ARG A 338 24.81 -20.04 14.13
N ILE A 339 24.13 -19.18 13.36
CA ILE A 339 23.79 -19.44 11.95
C ILE A 339 25.06 -19.62 11.12
N SER A 340 26.05 -18.72 11.26
CA SER A 340 27.32 -18.80 10.50
C SER A 340 28.06 -20.11 10.76
N GLN A 341 28.07 -20.59 12.00
CA GLN A 341 28.66 -21.89 12.37
C GLN A 341 27.90 -23.08 11.80
N GLN A 342 26.56 -23.03 11.76
CA GLN A 342 25.74 -24.11 11.18
C GLN A 342 25.89 -24.17 9.65
N VAL A 343 25.87 -23.02 8.97
CA VAL A 343 26.11 -22.93 7.51
C VAL A 343 27.52 -23.41 7.17
N ALA A 344 28.55 -23.03 7.93
CA ALA A 344 29.92 -23.52 7.75
C ALA A 344 30.07 -25.04 8.01
N ALA A 345 29.17 -25.64 8.80
CA ALA A 345 29.09 -27.09 9.01
C ALA A 345 28.26 -27.83 7.93
N GLY A 346 27.71 -27.11 6.93
CA GLY A 346 26.89 -27.67 5.86
C GLY A 346 25.42 -27.89 6.21
N ASN A 347 24.94 -27.35 7.34
CA ASN A 347 23.54 -27.47 7.75
C ASN A 347 22.68 -26.38 7.10
N ASN A 348 21.48 -26.76 6.64
CA ASN A 348 20.49 -25.84 6.10
C ASN A 348 19.82 -25.04 7.24
N MET A 349 19.72 -23.71 7.08
CA MET A 349 19.14 -22.76 8.04
C MET A 349 17.95 -21.96 7.46
N GLU A 350 17.40 -22.37 6.31
CA GLU A 350 16.22 -21.77 5.67
C GLU A 350 15.00 -21.75 6.61
N ASP A 351 14.86 -22.77 7.46
CA ASP A 351 13.73 -22.96 8.38
C ASP A 351 13.66 -21.93 9.54
N ILE A 352 14.69 -21.09 9.66
CA ILE A 352 14.74 -19.89 10.51
C ILE A 352 15.20 -18.64 9.75
N TYR A 353 15.09 -18.63 8.41
CA TYR A 353 15.53 -17.55 7.51
C TYR A 353 16.99 -17.12 7.71
N GLY A 354 17.91 -18.08 7.90
CA GLY A 354 19.30 -17.80 8.24
C GLY A 354 20.01 -16.86 7.26
N GLU A 355 19.85 -17.06 5.96
CA GLU A 355 20.46 -16.20 4.93
C GLU A 355 19.92 -14.77 4.97
N LEU A 356 18.59 -14.59 5.09
CA LEU A 356 17.97 -13.27 5.20
C LEU A 356 18.44 -12.55 6.47
N LEU A 357 18.54 -13.25 7.60
CA LEU A 357 19.03 -12.63 8.83
C LEU A 357 20.49 -12.18 8.70
N LEU A 358 21.36 -12.99 8.08
CA LEU A 358 22.75 -12.60 7.82
C LEU A 358 22.82 -11.38 6.87
N GLN A 359 22.02 -11.36 5.81
CA GLN A 359 21.92 -10.22 4.88
C GLN A 359 21.46 -8.94 5.61
N LEU A 360 20.39 -9.03 6.40
CA LEU A 360 19.87 -7.88 7.15
C LEU A 360 20.84 -7.40 8.22
N HIS A 361 21.55 -8.30 8.91
CA HIS A 361 22.60 -7.92 9.85
C HIS A 361 23.79 -7.24 9.16
N GLN A 362 24.17 -7.68 7.95
CA GLN A 362 25.22 -7.01 7.16
C GLN A 362 24.81 -5.58 6.76
N GLN A 363 23.54 -5.37 6.40
CA GLN A 363 23.01 -4.06 6.02
C GLN A 363 22.76 -3.16 7.26
N TYR A 364 22.32 -3.75 8.38
CA TYR A 364 21.91 -3.08 9.60
C TYR A 364 22.49 -3.77 10.86
N PRO A 365 23.81 -3.65 11.13
CA PRO A 365 24.46 -4.34 12.24
C PRO A 365 23.86 -3.93 13.59
N GLY A 366 23.35 -4.92 14.33
CA GLY A 366 22.76 -4.71 15.66
C GLY A 366 21.33 -4.12 15.65
N ASP A 367 20.65 -4.06 14.51
CA ASP A 367 19.30 -3.50 14.40
C ASP A 367 18.22 -4.53 14.78
N ILE A 368 17.23 -4.06 15.55
CA ILE A 368 16.07 -4.81 16.03
C ILE A 368 15.20 -5.41 14.91
N GLY A 369 15.18 -4.77 13.74
CA GLY A 369 14.47 -5.22 12.56
C GLY A 369 14.91 -6.60 12.06
N CYS A 370 16.13 -7.03 12.37
CA CYS A 370 16.60 -8.39 12.08
C CYS A 370 15.74 -9.45 12.80
N PHE A 371 15.29 -9.19 14.03
CA PHE A 371 14.37 -10.09 14.75
C PHE A 371 12.91 -9.92 14.33
N ALA A 372 12.52 -8.75 13.82
CA ALA A 372 11.15 -8.49 13.40
C ALA A 372 10.69 -9.39 12.22
N ILE A 373 11.61 -9.94 11.42
CA ILE A 373 11.27 -10.90 10.34
C ILE A 373 10.52 -12.14 10.85
N TYR A 374 10.74 -12.53 12.11
CA TYR A 374 10.05 -13.66 12.74
C TYR A 374 8.58 -13.39 13.07
N PHE A 375 8.16 -12.12 13.06
CA PHE A 375 6.76 -11.71 13.18
C PHE A 375 6.06 -11.50 11.84
N LEU A 376 6.81 -11.18 10.77
CA LEU A 376 6.24 -10.70 9.50
C LEU A 376 6.29 -11.75 8.40
N ASN A 377 5.28 -11.82 7.52
CA ASN A 377 5.36 -12.67 6.33
C ASN A 377 6.48 -12.19 5.41
N LEU A 378 7.33 -13.12 4.94
CA LEU A 378 8.27 -12.87 3.86
C LEU A 378 7.61 -13.25 2.52
N LEU A 379 7.58 -12.31 1.58
CA LEU A 379 7.07 -12.49 0.23
C LEU A 379 8.20 -12.36 -0.80
N THR A 380 8.04 -13.03 -1.93
CA THR A 380 8.82 -12.79 -3.16
C THR A 380 7.84 -12.78 -4.32
N LEU A 381 7.41 -11.58 -4.69
CA LEU A 381 6.48 -11.33 -5.79
C LEU A 381 7.19 -11.62 -7.12
N LYS A 382 6.52 -12.35 -8.03
CA LYS A 382 6.93 -12.45 -9.43
C LYS A 382 6.55 -11.18 -10.20
N PRO A 383 7.19 -10.85 -11.34
CA PRO A 383 6.76 -9.74 -12.18
C PRO A 383 5.24 -9.76 -12.45
N GLY A 384 4.56 -8.64 -12.19
CA GLY A 384 3.10 -8.50 -12.28
C GLY A 384 2.30 -9.00 -11.07
N GLU A 385 2.89 -9.71 -10.11
CA GLU A 385 2.27 -9.91 -8.78
C GLU A 385 2.41 -8.61 -7.96
N ALA A 386 1.44 -8.37 -7.08
CA ALA A 386 1.37 -7.15 -6.28
C ALA A 386 1.05 -7.45 -4.81
N MET A 387 1.29 -6.46 -3.96
CA MET A 387 0.79 -6.42 -2.58
C MET A 387 0.29 -5.02 -2.23
N PHE A 388 -0.81 -4.96 -1.49
CA PHE A 388 -1.36 -3.72 -0.94
C PHE A 388 -0.93 -3.55 0.52
N LEU A 389 -0.52 -2.34 0.87
CA LEU A 389 -0.04 -1.96 2.19
C LEU A 389 -1.12 -1.14 2.89
N GLU A 390 -1.96 -1.86 3.63
CA GLU A 390 -3.02 -1.29 4.45
C GLU A 390 -2.45 -0.40 5.57
N ALA A 391 -3.24 0.59 6.00
CA ALA A 391 -2.94 1.33 7.22
C ALA A 391 -2.79 0.38 8.42
N ASN A 392 -1.89 0.73 9.34
CA ASN A 392 -1.58 -0.04 10.56
C ASN A 392 -1.03 -1.46 10.31
N VAL A 393 -0.58 -1.80 9.09
CA VAL A 393 0.08 -3.06 8.77
C VAL A 393 1.59 -2.86 8.62
N PRO A 394 2.44 -3.61 9.38
CA PRO A 394 3.89 -3.46 9.32
C PRO A 394 4.47 -4.16 8.08
N HIS A 395 5.36 -3.49 7.36
CA HIS A 395 5.93 -3.96 6.11
C HIS A 395 7.33 -3.38 5.85
N ALA A 396 8.07 -3.94 4.89
CA ALA A 396 9.33 -3.42 4.37
C ALA A 396 9.60 -3.96 2.96
N TYR A 397 10.28 -3.20 2.10
CA TYR A 397 10.83 -3.73 0.86
C TYR A 397 12.28 -4.15 1.08
N LEU A 398 12.66 -5.32 0.57
CA LEU A 398 13.96 -5.94 0.85
C LEU A 398 14.90 -5.89 -0.36
N LYS A 399 14.41 -6.24 -1.56
CA LYS A 399 15.20 -6.26 -2.80
C LYS A 399 14.33 -6.37 -4.05
N GLY A 400 14.76 -5.75 -5.16
CA GLY A 400 14.12 -5.87 -6.47
C GLY A 400 13.59 -4.54 -7.02
N ASP A 401 13.02 -4.57 -8.22
CA ASP A 401 12.41 -3.42 -8.86
C ASP A 401 10.88 -3.55 -8.88
N CYS A 402 10.16 -2.48 -8.58
CA CYS A 402 8.70 -2.43 -8.61
C CYS A 402 8.16 -1.09 -9.08
N VAL A 403 6.92 -1.09 -9.55
CA VAL A 403 6.06 0.09 -9.63
C VAL A 403 5.39 0.26 -8.27
N GLU A 404 5.35 1.49 -7.76
CA GLU A 404 4.61 1.83 -6.54
C GLU A 404 3.58 2.93 -6.84
N CYS A 405 2.41 2.83 -6.23
CA CYS A 405 1.48 3.95 -6.10
C CYS A 405 1.08 4.12 -4.64
N MET A 406 1.00 5.36 -4.18
CA MET A 406 0.69 5.70 -2.79
C MET A 406 -0.14 6.98 -2.70
N ALA A 407 -0.96 7.12 -1.66
CA ALA A 407 -1.58 8.41 -1.34
C ALA A 407 -0.52 9.46 -0.99
N CYS A 408 -0.81 10.73 -1.24
CA CYS A 408 0.08 11.84 -0.90
C CYS A 408 0.23 12.03 0.62
N SER A 409 1.26 11.41 1.22
CA SER A 409 1.68 11.54 2.63
C SER A 409 3.14 11.12 2.84
N ASP A 410 3.81 11.72 3.83
CA ASP A 410 5.15 11.33 4.32
C ASP A 410 5.11 10.64 5.71
N ASN A 411 3.91 10.46 6.30
CA ASN A 411 3.73 9.84 7.62
C ASN A 411 4.26 8.40 7.68
N THR A 412 5.24 8.14 8.54
CA THR A 412 5.95 6.85 8.62
C THR A 412 6.34 6.49 10.06
N VAL A 413 5.68 5.48 10.65
CA VAL A 413 6.08 4.92 11.95
C VAL A 413 6.99 3.72 11.72
N ARG A 414 8.22 3.76 12.22
CA ARG A 414 9.25 2.73 11.96
C ARG A 414 9.30 1.68 13.06
N ALA A 415 9.76 0.48 12.71
CA ALA A 415 9.91 -0.69 13.57
C ALA A 415 11.30 -1.35 13.50
N GLY A 416 12.22 -0.84 12.68
CA GLY A 416 13.59 -1.36 12.54
C GLY A 416 14.15 -1.17 11.13
N LEU A 417 15.32 -1.76 10.89
CA LEU A 417 16.13 -1.60 9.68
C LEU A 417 16.37 -0.11 9.36
N THR A 418 16.74 0.68 10.38
CA THR A 418 16.79 2.13 10.23
C THR A 418 17.69 2.84 11.25
N PRO A 419 18.47 3.85 10.83
CA PRO A 419 19.13 4.78 11.74
C PRO A 419 18.21 5.91 12.22
N LYS A 420 16.96 5.99 11.71
CA LYS A 420 16.01 7.08 11.99
C LYS A 420 15.23 6.83 13.29
N PHE A 421 14.50 7.85 13.74
CA PHE A 421 13.59 7.77 14.89
C PHE A 421 12.54 6.65 14.73
N ILE A 422 12.29 5.95 15.85
CA ILE A 422 11.33 4.86 16.03
C ILE A 422 10.42 5.26 17.20
N ASP A 423 9.14 5.55 16.91
CA ASP A 423 8.13 5.85 17.91
C ASP A 423 7.53 4.53 18.46
N VAL A 424 8.24 3.89 19.39
CA VAL A 424 7.84 2.59 19.96
C VAL A 424 6.43 2.62 20.60
N PRO A 425 6.04 3.63 21.39
CA PRO A 425 4.68 3.72 21.92
C PRO A 425 3.61 3.74 20.83
N THR A 426 3.69 4.68 19.86
CA THR A 426 2.71 4.79 18.77
C THR A 426 2.69 3.53 17.92
N LEU A 427 3.87 2.98 17.57
CA LEU A 427 3.98 1.71 16.84
C LEU A 427 3.26 0.57 17.57
N CYS A 428 3.58 0.33 18.85
CA CYS A 428 3.00 -0.77 19.59
C CYS A 428 1.49 -0.60 19.87
N GLU A 429 0.92 0.58 19.65
CA GLU A 429 -0.51 0.84 19.80
C GLU A 429 -1.28 0.81 18.50
N MET A 430 -0.73 1.35 17.42
CA MET A 430 -1.44 1.52 16.15
C MET A 430 -1.67 0.22 15.39
N LEU A 431 -0.75 -0.75 15.47
CA LEU A 431 -0.74 -1.91 14.56
C LEU A 431 -1.99 -2.79 14.73
N SER A 432 -2.46 -3.38 13.63
CA SER A 432 -3.70 -4.17 13.62
C SER A 432 -3.60 -5.50 14.39
N TYR A 433 -2.40 -6.09 14.46
CA TYR A 433 -2.14 -7.41 15.06
C TYR A 433 -3.06 -8.54 14.55
N ILE A 434 -3.47 -8.46 13.29
CA ILE A 434 -4.23 -9.51 12.59
C ILE A 434 -3.23 -10.42 11.87
N PRO A 435 -2.94 -11.64 12.38
CA PRO A 435 -2.09 -12.59 11.67
C PRO A 435 -2.82 -13.20 10.48
N SER A 436 -2.12 -13.39 9.36
CA SER A 436 -2.65 -14.07 8.17
C SER A 436 -1.52 -14.74 7.38
N PRO A 437 -1.79 -15.84 6.64
CA PRO A 437 -0.84 -16.44 5.71
C PRO A 437 -0.31 -15.43 4.69
N SER A 438 0.92 -15.65 4.21
CA SER A 438 1.56 -14.81 3.19
C SER A 438 0.76 -14.70 1.87
N GLN A 439 0.00 -15.75 1.52
CA GLN A 439 -0.88 -15.77 0.35
C GLN A 439 -1.99 -14.69 0.43
N ASP A 440 -2.47 -14.35 1.63
CA ASP A 440 -3.50 -13.33 1.85
C ASP A 440 -2.96 -11.89 1.77
N ARG A 441 -1.64 -11.75 1.61
CA ARG A 441 -0.95 -10.47 1.39
C ARG A 441 -0.70 -10.18 -0.10
N LEU A 442 -0.99 -11.13 -0.99
CA LEU A 442 -0.98 -10.91 -2.43
C LEU A 442 -2.25 -10.18 -2.87
N PHE A 443 -2.09 -9.17 -3.73
CA PHE A 443 -3.17 -8.40 -4.32
C PHE A 443 -3.35 -8.79 -5.79
N PRO A 444 -4.27 -9.71 -6.13
CA PRO A 444 -4.48 -10.12 -7.52
C PRO A 444 -5.20 -9.02 -8.31
N PRO A 445 -4.82 -8.74 -9.57
CA PRO A 445 -5.54 -7.80 -10.40
C PRO A 445 -6.86 -8.39 -10.93
N ALA A 446 -7.83 -7.51 -11.22
CA ALA A 446 -8.97 -7.82 -12.07
C ALA A 446 -8.59 -7.65 -13.55
N TRP A 447 -9.05 -8.53 -14.43
CA TRP A 447 -8.90 -8.36 -15.88
C TRP A 447 -10.03 -7.51 -16.44
N SER A 448 -9.72 -6.60 -17.36
CA SER A 448 -10.74 -5.82 -18.07
C SER A 448 -11.61 -6.73 -18.95
N GLN A 449 -12.90 -6.41 -19.03
CA GLN A 449 -13.84 -7.08 -19.95
C GLN A 449 -13.86 -6.44 -21.34
N GLU A 450 -13.35 -5.21 -21.46
CA GLU A 450 -13.37 -4.41 -22.69
C GLU A 450 -12.01 -4.38 -23.41
N ASP A 451 -10.93 -4.66 -22.70
CA ASP A 451 -9.56 -4.63 -23.23
C ASP A 451 -8.78 -5.89 -22.79
N PRO A 452 -8.41 -6.79 -23.72
CA PRO A 452 -7.75 -8.05 -23.40
C PRO A 452 -6.31 -7.89 -22.90
N TYR A 453 -5.71 -6.70 -23.03
CA TYR A 453 -4.34 -6.40 -22.62
C TYR A 453 -4.26 -5.71 -21.26
N LEU A 454 -5.42 -5.36 -20.67
CA LEU A 454 -5.52 -4.54 -19.46
C LEU A 454 -5.86 -5.38 -18.21
N SER A 455 -5.01 -5.22 -17.20
CA SER A 455 -5.24 -5.71 -15.83
C SER A 455 -5.23 -4.54 -14.85
N ILE A 456 -6.11 -4.57 -13.85
CA ILE A 456 -6.45 -3.45 -12.96
C ILE A 456 -6.21 -3.87 -11.51
N TYR A 457 -5.38 -3.12 -10.81
CA TYR A 457 -5.08 -3.25 -9.39
C TYR A 457 -5.78 -2.10 -8.67
N ASP A 458 -6.94 -2.41 -8.08
CA ASP A 458 -7.88 -1.42 -7.50
C ASP A 458 -8.01 -1.65 -5.98
N PRO A 459 -7.08 -1.12 -5.16
CA PRO A 459 -7.12 -1.30 -3.72
C PRO A 459 -8.34 -0.60 -3.09
N PRO A 460 -8.79 -1.02 -1.89
CA PRO A 460 -9.99 -0.48 -1.25
C PRO A 460 -9.79 0.91 -0.62
N VAL A 461 -9.25 1.85 -1.39
CA VAL A 461 -8.99 3.25 -1.02
C VAL A 461 -9.38 4.20 -2.15
N PRO A 462 -9.90 5.41 -1.87
CA PRO A 462 -10.30 6.35 -2.90
C PRO A 462 -9.10 6.97 -3.64
N ASP A 463 -7.90 6.92 -3.05
CA ASP A 463 -6.74 7.71 -3.48
C ASP A 463 -6.17 7.29 -4.85
N PHE A 464 -6.18 5.99 -5.20
CA PHE A 464 -5.63 5.52 -6.47
C PHE A 464 -6.07 4.11 -6.90
N THR A 465 -6.00 3.91 -8.22
CA THR A 465 -6.03 2.64 -8.95
C THR A 465 -4.79 2.58 -9.86
N VAL A 466 -4.21 1.39 -10.07
CA VAL A 466 -3.13 1.20 -11.07
C VAL A 466 -3.58 0.20 -12.14
N MET A 467 -3.43 0.60 -13.40
CA MET A 467 -3.71 -0.20 -14.59
C MET A 467 -2.39 -0.67 -15.21
N LYS A 468 -2.22 -1.97 -15.45
CA LYS A 468 -1.09 -2.54 -16.20
C LYS A 468 -1.58 -3.01 -17.56
N MET A 469 -0.90 -2.57 -18.63
CA MET A 469 -1.20 -2.91 -20.01
C MET A 469 -0.03 -3.66 -20.63
N GLU A 470 -0.29 -4.85 -21.17
CA GLU A 470 0.68 -5.75 -21.81
C GLU A 470 0.24 -6.01 -23.26
N VAL A 471 0.70 -5.17 -24.18
CA VAL A 471 0.22 -5.14 -25.58
C VAL A 471 1.27 -5.81 -26.49
N PRO A 472 0.94 -6.91 -27.20
CA PRO A 472 1.87 -7.57 -28.10
C PRO A 472 2.30 -6.69 -29.27
N GLY A 473 3.56 -6.79 -29.71
CA GLY A 473 4.13 -6.05 -30.84
C GLY A 473 3.48 -6.35 -32.22
N SER A 474 2.54 -7.29 -32.28
CA SER A 474 1.67 -7.53 -33.43
C SER A 474 0.48 -6.56 -33.54
N VAL A 475 0.16 -5.84 -32.47
CA VAL A 475 -0.88 -4.79 -32.44
C VAL A 475 -0.26 -3.49 -32.92
N THR A 476 -0.67 -2.98 -34.07
CA THR A 476 -0.04 -1.79 -34.69
C THR A 476 -0.53 -0.46 -34.10
N GLU A 477 -1.75 -0.43 -33.56
CA GLU A 477 -2.34 0.70 -32.86
C GLU A 477 -3.10 0.21 -31.63
N TYR A 478 -2.87 0.85 -30.48
CA TYR A 478 -3.54 0.57 -29.22
C TYR A 478 -4.09 1.87 -28.63
N ARG A 479 -5.28 1.84 -28.04
CA ARG A 479 -5.97 3.04 -27.55
C ARG A 479 -6.09 3.03 -26.03
N VAL A 480 -5.38 3.95 -25.37
CA VAL A 480 -5.57 4.24 -23.96
C VAL A 480 -6.92 4.96 -23.80
N LEU A 481 -7.88 4.29 -23.16
CA LEU A 481 -9.25 4.78 -23.01
C LEU A 481 -9.33 6.01 -22.09
N ALA A 482 -10.38 6.81 -22.28
CA ALA A 482 -10.68 7.93 -21.42
C ALA A 482 -11.18 7.47 -20.04
N LEU A 483 -10.83 8.22 -18.99
CA LEU A 483 -11.29 8.03 -17.62
C LEU A 483 -11.82 9.37 -17.11
N ASP A 484 -12.82 9.38 -16.22
CA ASP A 484 -13.28 10.59 -15.53
C ASP A 484 -12.32 11.01 -14.39
N SER A 485 -11.03 10.94 -14.67
CA SER A 485 -9.92 11.16 -13.74
C SER A 485 -8.66 11.58 -14.50
N ALA A 486 -7.90 12.51 -13.95
CA ALA A 486 -6.50 12.68 -14.35
C ALA A 486 -5.71 11.38 -14.10
N SER A 487 -4.67 11.16 -14.90
CA SER A 487 -3.86 9.96 -14.84
C SER A 487 -2.42 10.19 -15.33
N ILE A 488 -1.52 9.32 -14.91
CA ILE A 488 -0.10 9.32 -15.30
C ILE A 488 0.21 7.97 -15.92
N LEU A 489 0.64 7.96 -17.18
CA LEU A 489 1.06 6.78 -17.93
C LEU A 489 2.58 6.70 -18.00
N LEU A 490 3.15 5.59 -17.54
CA LEU A 490 4.57 5.24 -17.65
C LEU A 490 4.74 4.16 -18.73
N MET A 491 5.65 4.41 -19.68
CA MET A 491 6.14 3.41 -20.63
C MET A 491 7.33 2.66 -20.03
N VAL A 492 7.16 1.40 -19.64
CA VAL A 492 8.26 0.56 -19.14
C VAL A 492 8.97 -0.17 -20.28
N GLN A 493 8.25 -0.62 -21.31
CA GLN A 493 8.84 -1.28 -22.48
C GLN A 493 8.16 -0.82 -23.77
N GLY A 494 8.94 -0.68 -24.85
CA GLY A 494 8.48 -0.35 -26.19
C GLY A 494 8.64 1.12 -26.57
N THR A 495 8.32 1.42 -27.84
CA THR A 495 8.34 2.77 -28.41
C THR A 495 7.12 2.99 -29.30
N VAL A 496 6.42 4.11 -29.06
CA VAL A 496 5.18 4.49 -29.74
C VAL A 496 5.20 5.97 -30.13
N THR A 497 4.36 6.31 -31.09
CA THR A 497 3.93 7.68 -31.36
C THR A 497 2.52 7.83 -30.83
N ALA A 498 2.36 8.68 -29.81
CA ALA A 498 1.08 9.01 -29.21
C ALA A 498 0.41 10.18 -29.93
N SER A 499 -0.92 10.12 -30.04
CA SER A 499 -1.77 11.21 -30.56
C SER A 499 -3.07 11.32 -29.75
N THR A 500 -3.60 12.53 -29.64
CA THR A 500 -4.90 12.81 -29.03
C THR A 500 -5.74 13.67 -29.97
N ARG A 501 -7.00 13.92 -29.61
CA ARG A 501 -7.86 14.84 -30.40
C ARG A 501 -7.56 16.32 -30.13
N THR A 502 -6.92 16.63 -29.00
CA THR A 502 -6.66 17.99 -28.50
C THR A 502 -5.22 18.43 -28.70
N ALA A 503 -4.26 17.51 -28.78
CA ALA A 503 -2.86 17.80 -29.09
C ALA A 503 -2.67 18.08 -30.60
N GLN A 504 -2.07 19.22 -30.92
CA GLN A 504 -1.79 19.62 -32.31
C GLN A 504 -0.65 18.82 -32.96
N ALA A 505 0.21 18.20 -32.15
CA ALA A 505 1.38 17.44 -32.59
C ALA A 505 1.41 16.04 -31.96
N THR A 506 2.02 15.09 -32.66
CA THR A 506 2.25 13.74 -32.13
C THR A 506 3.38 13.72 -31.11
N ILE A 507 3.19 13.01 -30.01
CA ILE A 507 4.16 12.89 -28.91
C ILE A 507 4.93 11.58 -29.07
N SER A 508 6.25 11.61 -29.19
CA SER A 508 7.07 10.39 -29.17
C SER A 508 7.21 9.89 -27.74
N LEU A 509 6.85 8.63 -27.49
CA LEU A 509 6.90 8.02 -26.16
C LEU A 509 7.67 6.68 -26.25
N LYS A 510 8.81 6.62 -25.58
CA LYS A 510 9.71 5.45 -25.49
C LYS A 510 9.80 4.98 -24.05
N ARG A 511 10.44 3.83 -23.80
CA ARG A 511 10.82 3.35 -22.46
C ARG A 511 11.34 4.48 -21.56
N GLY A 512 10.84 4.52 -20.32
CA GLY A 512 11.08 5.59 -19.34
C GLY A 512 10.27 6.86 -19.55
N GLY A 513 9.57 6.99 -20.68
CA GLY A 513 8.72 8.13 -20.98
C GLY A 513 7.47 8.13 -20.10
N VAL A 514 7.09 9.31 -19.63
CA VAL A 514 5.93 9.54 -18.78
C VAL A 514 5.01 10.56 -19.44
N LEU A 515 3.71 10.28 -19.45
CA LEU A 515 2.67 11.13 -20.05
C LEU A 515 1.62 11.47 -18.99
N PHE A 516 1.36 12.75 -18.77
CA PHE A 516 0.15 13.18 -18.06
C PHE A 516 -1.04 13.09 -19.03
N ILE A 517 -2.18 12.59 -18.56
CA ILE A 517 -3.42 12.49 -19.32
C ILE A 517 -4.55 13.00 -18.41
N GLY A 518 -5.10 14.18 -18.72
CA GLY A 518 -6.25 14.75 -18.02
C GLY A 518 -7.53 13.91 -18.18
N ALA A 519 -8.50 14.20 -17.33
CA ALA A 519 -9.81 13.55 -17.35
C ALA A 519 -10.50 13.70 -18.70
N ASN A 520 -11.21 12.64 -19.08
CA ASN A 520 -12.00 12.49 -20.30
C ASN A 520 -11.19 12.51 -21.63
N GLU A 521 -9.86 12.53 -21.56
CA GLU A 521 -8.98 12.36 -22.73
C GLU A 521 -8.64 10.90 -23.04
N SER A 522 -8.55 10.58 -24.33
CA SER A 522 -8.10 9.27 -24.83
C SER A 522 -6.89 9.43 -25.74
N VAL A 523 -5.91 8.53 -25.62
CA VAL A 523 -4.66 8.58 -26.39
C VAL A 523 -4.57 7.38 -27.32
N SER A 524 -4.41 7.62 -28.63
CA SER A 524 -4.03 6.58 -29.60
C SER A 524 -2.51 6.43 -29.56
N LEU A 525 -2.02 5.20 -29.40
CA LEU A 525 -0.61 4.83 -29.42
C LEU A 525 -0.34 3.99 -30.67
N LYS A 526 0.39 4.55 -31.62
CA LYS A 526 0.86 3.83 -32.81
C LYS A 526 2.25 3.27 -32.53
N LEU A 527 2.44 1.96 -32.63
CA LEU A 527 3.75 1.35 -32.44
C LEU A 527 4.71 1.79 -33.54
N THR A 528 5.94 2.16 -33.17
CA THR A 528 7.00 2.51 -34.15
C THR A 528 7.82 1.30 -34.57
N LEU A 529 7.86 0.27 -33.73
CA LEU A 529 8.56 -1.00 -33.92
C LEU A 529 7.64 -2.15 -33.47
N PRO A 530 7.77 -3.37 -34.02
CA PRO A 530 6.99 -4.53 -33.60
C PRO A 530 7.55 -5.14 -32.30
N GLU A 531 7.56 -4.33 -31.24
CA GLU A 531 8.02 -4.69 -29.90
C GLU A 531 6.84 -4.70 -28.93
N ASP A 532 6.81 -5.65 -28.00
CA ASP A 532 5.77 -5.71 -26.97
C ASP A 532 5.83 -4.46 -26.06
N LEU A 533 4.67 -3.88 -25.76
CA LEU A 533 4.54 -2.76 -24.84
C LEU A 533 4.25 -3.27 -23.42
N LEU A 534 4.97 -2.72 -22.45
CA LEU A 534 4.60 -2.80 -21.04
C LEU A 534 4.40 -1.38 -20.52
N MET A 535 3.17 -1.08 -20.09
CA MET A 535 2.80 0.24 -19.57
C MET A 535 2.06 0.12 -18.25
N PHE A 536 2.23 1.12 -17.39
CA PHE A 536 1.44 1.28 -16.18
C PHE A 536 0.80 2.66 -16.15
N ARG A 537 -0.48 2.74 -15.75
CA ARG A 537 -1.22 4.00 -15.61
C ARG A 537 -1.81 4.10 -14.21
N ALA A 538 -1.40 5.12 -13.46
CA ALA A 538 -2.03 5.49 -12.18
C ALA A 538 -3.17 6.51 -12.41
N CYS A 539 -4.29 6.33 -11.72
CA CYS A 539 -5.49 7.16 -11.82
C CYS A 539 -6.32 7.05 -10.50
N CYS A 540 -7.45 7.74 -10.40
CA CYS A 540 -8.33 7.75 -9.21
C CYS A 540 -9.80 7.59 -9.65
N LEU A 541 -10.42 6.43 -9.43
CA LEU A 541 -11.65 6.04 -10.14
C LEU A 541 -13.00 6.34 -9.46
N LEU A 542 -12.99 6.95 -8.27
CA LEU A 542 -14.13 7.41 -7.41
C LEU A 542 -15.57 7.06 -7.84
#